data_AF-A0A1H2DVZ3-F1
#
_entry.id   AF-A0A1H2DVZ3-F1
#
_cell.length_a   1.000
_cell.length_b   1.000
_cell.length_c   1.000
_cell.angle_alpha   90.00
_cell.angle_beta   90.00
_cell.angle_gamma   90.00
#
_symmetry.space_group_name_H-M   'P 1'
#
loop_
_entity.id
_entity.type
_entity.pdbx_description
1 polymer ?
#
loop_
_entity_poly.entity_id
_entity_poly.type
_entity_poly.pdbx_seq_one_letter_code
_entity_poly.pdbx_strand_id
1 'polypeptide(L)'
;MIKAIFGYSLVFFSLFFIGLFFHENVIEKQGVILPFSLKKVYLFHLGFSLLICVNFKLFSTVDKIFEQLGFIYLGTLLLKIVLFCAIFYKSIFTEENLTQISRLSFFIPAIIFLLTETILVAKVLNKKNI
;
A
#
# COMPACT_ATOMS: atom_id res chain seq x y z
N MET A 1 20.78 -3.51 -6.91
CA MET A 1 19.44 -4.15 -6.87
C MET A 1 19.06 -4.56 -5.45
N ILE A 2 19.82 -5.47 -4.81
CA ILE A 2 19.57 -5.96 -3.44
C ILE A 2 19.49 -4.83 -2.40
N LYS A 3 20.42 -3.86 -2.42
CA LYS A 3 20.39 -2.70 -1.51
C LYS A 3 19.07 -1.90 -1.60
N ALA A 4 18.50 -1.77 -2.81
CA ALA A 4 17.25 -1.05 -3.01
C ALA A 4 16.05 -1.87 -2.50
N ILE A 5 16.01 -3.18 -2.80
CA ILE A 5 14.98 -4.10 -2.30
C ILE A 5 14.96 -4.14 -0.77
N PHE A 6 16.15 -4.22 -0.15
CA PHE A 6 16.28 -4.14 1.30
C PHE A 6 15.77 -2.81 1.84
N GLY A 7 16.11 -1.69 1.18
CA GLY A 7 15.60 -0.36 1.54
C GLY A 7 14.07 -0.26 1.46
N TYR A 8 13.45 -0.78 0.40
CA TYR A 8 11.98 -0.81 0.28
C TYR A 8 11.35 -1.66 1.37
N SER A 9 11.93 -2.84 1.64
CA SER A 9 11.47 -3.72 2.72
C SER A 9 11.51 -2.99 4.06
N LEU A 10 12.65 -2.38 4.40
CA LEU A 10 12.79 -1.63 5.64
C LEU A 10 11.75 -0.52 5.78
N VAL A 11 11.53 0.27 4.73
CA VAL A 11 10.53 1.36 4.73
C VAL A 11 9.12 0.82 4.95
N PHE A 12 8.69 -0.18 4.17
CA PHE A 12 7.32 -0.68 4.25
C PHE A 12 7.05 -1.46 5.55
N PHE A 13 8.02 -2.25 6.03
CA PHE A 13 7.89 -2.90 7.34
C PHE A 13 7.86 -1.88 8.47
N SER A 14 8.65 -0.80 8.40
CA SER A 14 8.58 0.27 9.40
C SER A 14 7.21 0.94 9.40
N LEU A 15 6.67 1.28 8.23
CA LEU A 15 5.32 1.83 8.09
C LEU A 15 4.25 0.86 8.61
N PHE A 16 4.42 -0.43 8.38
CA PHE A 16 3.52 -1.46 8.89
C PHE A 16 3.54 -1.49 10.42
N PHE A 17 4.69 -1.69 11.05
CA PHE A 17 4.78 -1.84 12.51
C PHE A 17 4.41 -0.55 13.24
N ILE A 18 4.98 0.59 12.82
CA ILE A 18 4.72 1.88 13.45
C ILE A 18 3.27 2.29 13.22
N GLY A 19 2.82 2.23 11.95
CA GLY A 19 1.46 2.64 11.59
C GLY A 19 0.39 1.79 12.25
N LEU A 20 0.56 0.46 12.28
CA LEU A 20 -0.39 -0.44 12.94
C LEU A 20 -0.43 -0.18 14.44
N PHE A 21 0.73 -0.08 15.10
CA PHE A 21 0.81 0.17 16.53
C PHE A 21 0.08 1.46 16.92
N PHE A 22 0.37 2.58 16.25
CA PHE A 22 -0.29 3.86 16.56
C PHE A 22 -1.79 3.80 16.28
N HIS A 23 -2.20 3.18 15.17
CA HIS A 23 -3.60 3.13 14.79
C HIS A 23 -4.42 2.24 15.75
N GLU A 24 -3.90 1.08 16.16
CA GLU A 24 -4.54 0.22 17.16
C GLU A 24 -4.68 0.95 18.51
N ASN A 25 -3.63 1.62 18.98
CA ASN A 25 -3.67 2.41 20.23
C ASN A 25 -4.73 3.53 20.19
N VAL A 26 -4.90 4.20 19.04
CA VAL A 26 -5.90 5.26 18.89
C VAL A 26 -7.31 4.69 18.92
N ILE A 27 -7.55 3.58 18.22
CA ILE A 27 -8.87 2.92 18.16
C ILE A 27 -9.27 2.35 19.53
N GLU A 28 -8.32 1.73 20.24
CA GLU A 28 -8.54 1.20 21.58
C GLU A 28 -8.91 2.31 22.57
N LYS A 29 -8.18 3.44 22.57
CA LYS A 29 -8.49 4.59 23.43
C LYS A 29 -9.84 5.24 23.15
N GLN A 30 -10.33 5.13 21.91
CA GLN A 30 -11.65 5.64 21.52
C GLN A 30 -12.78 4.64 21.83
N GLY A 31 -12.46 3.41 22.26
CA GLY A 31 -13.45 2.37 22.52
C GLY A 31 -14.20 1.91 21.26
N VAL A 32 -13.61 2.10 20.07
CA VAL A 32 -14.26 1.81 18.79
C VAL A 32 -13.98 0.36 18.40
N ILE A 33 -15.03 -0.39 18.08
CA ILE A 33 -14.92 -1.75 17.55
C ILE A 33 -15.02 -1.68 16.03
N LEU A 34 -13.93 -2.03 15.35
CA LEU A 34 -13.90 -2.08 13.88
C LEU A 34 -14.53 -3.38 13.38
N PRO A 35 -15.39 -3.33 12.33
CA PRO A 35 -16.00 -4.54 11.75
C PRO A 35 -15.04 -5.35 10.85
N PHE A 36 -13.75 -5.05 10.91
CA PHE A 36 -12.71 -5.68 10.12
C PHE A 36 -11.40 -5.72 10.89
N SER A 37 -10.49 -6.60 10.46
CA SER A 37 -9.15 -6.67 11.03
C SER A 37 -8.26 -5.59 10.44
N LEU A 38 -7.91 -4.60 11.27
CA LEU A 38 -6.97 -3.55 10.90
C LEU A 38 -5.61 -4.11 10.47
N LYS A 39 -5.12 -5.14 11.17
CA LYS A 39 -3.90 -5.87 10.79
C LYS A 39 -3.96 -6.44 9.37
N LYS A 40 -5.10 -7.01 8.94
CA LYS A 40 -5.25 -7.52 7.56
C LYS A 40 -5.18 -6.40 6.53
N VAL A 41 -5.75 -5.23 6.82
CA VAL A 41 -5.68 -4.04 5.96
C VAL A 41 -4.23 -3.59 5.80
N TYR A 42 -3.50 -3.42 6.90
CA TYR A 42 -2.09 -3.06 6.85
C TYR A 42 -1.24 -4.11 6.14
N LEU A 43 -1.51 -5.40 6.34
CA LEU A 43 -0.79 -6.49 5.69
C LEU A 43 -1.02 -6.50 4.17
N PHE A 44 -2.24 -6.23 3.73
CA PHE A 44 -2.56 -6.09 2.31
C PHE A 44 -1.72 -4.97 1.68
N HIS A 45 -1.71 -3.77 2.28
CA HIS A 45 -0.95 -2.65 1.75
C HIS A 45 0.57 -2.89 1.82
N LEU A 46 1.08 -3.50 2.89
CA LEU A 46 2.48 -3.92 3.01
C LEU A 46 2.88 -4.85 1.85
N GLY A 47 2.15 -5.95 1.69
CA GLY A 47 2.46 -6.97 0.69
C GLY A 47 2.39 -6.43 -0.73
N PHE A 48 1.30 -5.70 -1.04
CA PHE A 48 1.09 -5.20 -2.40
C PHE A 48 2.09 -4.10 -2.76
N SER A 49 2.36 -3.16 -1.86
CA SER A 49 3.33 -2.08 -2.12
C SER A 49 4.76 -2.58 -2.21
N LEU A 50 5.14 -3.56 -1.40
CA LEU A 50 6.44 -4.21 -1.51
C LEU A 50 6.56 -4.94 -2.85
N LEU A 51 5.53 -5.71 -3.24
CA LEU A 51 5.49 -6.43 -4.50
C LEU A 51 5.61 -5.46 -5.69
N ILE A 52 4.87 -4.35 -5.70
CA ILE A 52 4.99 -3.31 -6.72
C ILE A 52 6.42 -2.80 -6.76
N CYS A 53 6.95 -2.22 -5.67
CA CYS A 53 8.26 -1.56 -5.70
C CYS A 53 9.41 -2.51 -6.08
N VAL A 54 9.35 -3.78 -5.64
CA VAL A 54 10.35 -4.79 -6.02
C VAL A 54 10.26 -5.11 -7.51
N ASN A 55 9.07 -5.44 -8.03
CA ASN A 55 8.89 -5.74 -9.45
C ASN A 55 9.22 -4.53 -10.33
N PHE A 56 8.82 -3.34 -9.91
CA PHE A 56 9.14 -2.09 -10.60
C PHE A 56 10.64 -1.88 -10.72
N LYS A 57 11.38 -2.16 -9.65
CA LYS A 57 12.84 -2.04 -9.66
C LYS A 57 13.52 -3.11 -10.52
N LEU A 58 12.97 -4.31 -10.56
CA LEU A 58 13.45 -5.38 -11.45
C LEU A 58 13.20 -5.01 -12.92
N PHE A 59 11.97 -4.66 -13.28
CA PHE A 59 11.62 -4.28 -14.64
C PHE A 59 12.29 -3.00 -15.13
N SER A 60 12.75 -2.13 -14.21
CA SER A 60 13.54 -0.95 -14.58
C SER A 60 14.88 -1.25 -15.25
N THR A 61 15.37 -2.50 -15.20
CA THR A 61 16.62 -2.89 -15.86
C THR A 61 16.42 -3.35 -17.31
N VAL A 62 15.19 -3.40 -17.80
CA VAL A 62 14.86 -3.81 -19.18
C VAL A 62 14.41 -2.58 -19.95
N ASP A 63 15.21 -2.11 -20.92
CA ASP A 63 14.98 -0.82 -21.59
C ASP A 63 13.59 -0.66 -22.20
N LYS A 64 13.11 -1.67 -22.94
CA LYS A 64 11.78 -1.66 -23.56
C LYS A 64 10.65 -1.57 -22.53
N ILE A 65 10.81 -2.21 -21.37
CA ILE A 65 9.82 -2.19 -20.30
C ILE A 65 9.89 -0.87 -19.54
N PHE A 66 11.10 -0.31 -19.38
CA PHE A 66 11.31 0.96 -18.69
C PHE A 66 10.48 2.09 -19.28
N GLU A 67 10.42 2.21 -20.60
CA GLU A 67 9.62 3.23 -21.30
C GLU A 67 8.12 3.12 -21.00
N GLN A 68 7.64 1.91 -20.68
CA GLN A 68 6.24 1.63 -20.38
C GLN A 68 5.95 1.56 -18.87
N LEU A 69 6.97 1.67 -18.01
CA LEU A 69 6.81 1.47 -16.56
C LEU A 69 5.78 2.41 -15.93
N GLY A 70 5.67 3.64 -16.41
CA GLY A 70 4.63 4.57 -15.95
C GLY A 70 3.21 4.04 -16.21
N PHE A 71 2.96 3.50 -17.40
CA PHE A 71 1.68 2.88 -17.74
C PHE A 71 1.44 1.59 -16.96
N ILE A 72 2.48 0.77 -16.79
CA ILE A 72 2.41 -0.45 -15.96
C ILE A 72 2.03 -0.08 -14.52
N TYR A 73 2.60 0.99 -13.96
CA TYR A 73 2.26 1.45 -12.62
C TYR A 73 0.76 1.78 -12.49
N LEU A 74 0.21 2.55 -13.44
CA LEU A 74 -1.22 2.89 -13.46
C LEU A 74 -2.10 1.64 -13.52
N GLY A 75 -1.74 0.66 -14.36
CA GLY A 75 -2.44 -0.62 -14.41
C GLY A 75 -2.37 -1.39 -13.08
N THR A 76 -1.21 -1.42 -12.43
CA THR A 76 -1.05 -2.07 -11.12
C THR A 76 -1.82 -1.36 -10.01
N LEU A 77 -1.95 -0.03 -10.07
CA LEU A 77 -2.77 0.75 -9.14
C LEU A 77 -4.25 0.36 -9.26
N LEU A 78 -4.76 0.27 -10.49
CA LEU A 78 -6.14 -0.17 -10.73
C LEU A 78 -6.36 -1.60 -10.21
N LEU A 79 -5.42 -2.51 -10.49
CA LEU A 79 -5.46 -3.87 -9.98
C LEU A 79 -5.46 -3.91 -8.45
N LYS A 80 -4.64 -3.08 -7.78
CA LYS A 80 -4.61 -2.94 -6.32
C LYS A 80 -5.97 -2.56 -5.76
N ILE A 81 -6.63 -1.58 -6.36
CA ILE A 81 -7.94 -1.10 -5.94
C ILE A 81 -8.99 -2.21 -6.09
N VAL A 82 -9.02 -2.87 -7.25
CA VAL A 82 -9.96 -3.98 -7.52
C VAL A 82 -9.75 -5.12 -6.52
N LEU A 83 -8.50 -5.54 -6.29
CA LEU A 83 -8.18 -6.60 -5.33
C LEU A 83 -8.51 -6.21 -3.89
N PHE A 84 -8.28 -4.94 -3.51
CA PHE A 84 -8.68 -4.45 -2.19
C PHE A 84 -10.19 -4.54 -2.01
N CYS A 85 -10.97 -4.04 -2.97
CA CYS A 85 -12.42 -4.12 -2.94
C CYS A 85 -12.92 -5.57 -2.90
N ALA A 86 -12.28 -6.49 -3.63
CA ALA A 86 -12.64 -7.90 -3.64
C ALA A 86 -12.34 -8.59 -2.29
N ILE A 87 -11.16 -8.37 -1.72
CA ILE A 87 -10.73 -9.00 -0.46
C ILE A 87 -11.53 -8.49 0.73
N PHE A 88 -11.81 -7.18 0.77
CA PHE A 88 -12.55 -6.53 1.85
C PHE A 88 -14.02 -6.30 1.51
N TYR A 89 -14.56 -7.02 0.52
CA TYR A 89 -15.91 -6.82 -0.02
C TYR A 89 -16.99 -6.79 1.06
N LYS A 90 -16.98 -7.78 1.95
CA LYS A 90 -17.96 -7.88 3.05
C LYS A 90 -17.92 -6.65 3.96
N SER A 91 -16.71 -6.23 4.32
CA SER A 91 -16.51 -5.09 5.23
C SER A 91 -16.82 -3.75 4.58
N ILE A 92 -16.66 -3.63 3.26
CA ILE A 92 -16.87 -2.37 2.52
C ILE A 92 -18.32 -2.22 2.05
N PHE A 93 -18.94 -3.29 1.54
CA PHE A 93 -20.23 -3.23 0.83
C PHE A 93 -21.38 -3.92 1.54
N THR A 94 -21.12 -4.85 2.47
CA THR A 94 -22.19 -5.63 3.14
C THR A 94 -22.49 -5.13 4.55
N GLU A 95 -21.56 -4.41 5.17
CA GLU A 95 -21.78 -3.74 6.46
C GLU A 95 -22.67 -2.51 6.26
N GLU A 96 -23.94 -2.60 6.68
CA GLU A 96 -24.96 -1.56 6.44
C GLU A 96 -24.61 -0.19 7.04
N ASN A 97 -23.72 -0.11 8.04
CA ASN A 97 -23.39 1.14 8.72
C ASN A 97 -21.92 1.23 9.15
N LEU A 98 -20.99 1.27 8.18
CA LEU A 98 -19.61 1.69 8.49
C LEU A 98 -19.62 3.10 9.08
N THR A 99 -19.17 3.23 10.33
CA THR A 99 -18.97 4.55 10.95
C THR A 99 -17.93 5.36 10.18
N GLN A 100 -17.91 6.68 10.36
CA GLN A 100 -16.86 7.53 9.77
C GLN A 100 -15.46 7.08 10.21
N ILE A 101 -15.30 6.67 11.46
CA ILE A 101 -14.04 6.16 12.00
C ILE A 101 -13.64 4.88 11.27
N SER A 102 -14.56 3.91 11.12
CA SER A 102 -14.29 2.67 10.40
C SER A 102 -13.87 2.90 8.94
N ARG A 103 -14.49 3.87 8.25
CA ARG A 103 -14.08 4.26 6.89
C ARG A 103 -12.68 4.87 6.87
N LEU A 104 -12.40 5.81 7.77
CA LEU A 104 -11.07 6.42 7.88
C LEU A 104 -10.01 5.38 8.21
N SER A 105 -10.34 4.37 9.01
CA SER A 105 -9.42 3.29 9.36
C SER A 105 -9.01 2.41 8.17
N PHE A 106 -9.81 2.36 7.09
CA PHE A 106 -9.36 1.80 5.81
C PHE A 106 -8.48 2.78 5.02
N PHE A 107 -8.88 4.05 4.95
CA PHE A 107 -8.20 5.03 4.10
C PHE A 107 -6.81 5.44 4.60
N ILE A 108 -6.61 5.54 5.92
CA ILE A 108 -5.32 5.92 6.52
C ILE A 108 -4.18 5.03 6.01
N PRO A 109 -4.22 3.69 6.17
CA PRO A 109 -3.19 2.82 5.62
C PRO A 109 -3.14 2.89 4.09
N ALA A 110 -4.27 2.97 3.39
CA ALA A 110 -4.27 3.08 1.93
C ALA A 110 -3.47 4.30 1.43
N ILE A 111 -3.72 5.48 1.99
CA ILE A 111 -3.06 6.74 1.62
C ILE A 111 -1.57 6.70 1.98
N ILE A 112 -1.22 6.31 3.21
CA ILE A 112 0.18 6.32 3.69
C ILE A 112 1.05 5.38 2.83
N PHE A 113 0.58 4.16 2.57
CA PHE A 113 1.32 3.20 1.76
C PHE A 113 1.39 3.64 0.30
N LEU A 114 0.29 4.18 -0.27
CA LEU A 114 0.26 4.64 -1.65
C LEU A 114 1.17 5.85 -1.89
N LEU A 115 1.18 6.83 -0.99
CA LEU A 115 2.08 7.99 -1.10
C LEU A 115 3.54 7.53 -1.07
N THR A 116 3.88 6.66 -0.12
CA THR A 116 5.24 6.11 -0.01
C THR A 116 5.64 5.33 -1.27
N GLU A 117 4.75 4.45 -1.75
CA GLU A 117 4.93 3.69 -2.99
C GLU A 117 5.16 4.60 -4.18
N THR A 118 4.33 5.62 -4.36
CA THR A 118 4.43 6.58 -5.47
C THR A 118 5.76 7.34 -5.44
N ILE A 119 6.23 7.77 -4.26
CA ILE A 119 7.54 8.43 -4.10
C ILE A 119 8.68 7.47 -4.50
N LEU A 120 8.62 6.22 -4.07
CA LEU A 120 9.65 5.22 -4.41
C LEU A 120 9.65 4.88 -5.91
N VAL A 121 8.47 4.75 -6.51
CA VAL A 121 8.29 4.52 -7.95
C VAL A 121 8.80 5.71 -8.76
N ALA A 122 8.45 6.94 -8.38
CA ALA A 122 8.94 8.16 -9.03
C ALA A 122 10.47 8.26 -8.99
N LYS A 123 11.10 7.88 -7.86
CA LYS A 123 12.57 7.81 -7.75
C LYS A 123 13.18 6.80 -8.74
N VAL A 124 12.49 5.71 -9.07
CA VAL A 124 12.98 4.72 -10.05
C VAL A 124 12.87 5.28 -11.47
N LEU A 125 11.74 5.92 -11.81
CA LEU A 125 11.49 6.51 -13.13
C LEU A 125 12.44 7.68 -13.43
N ASN A 126 12.70 8.55 -12.44
CA ASN A 126 13.54 9.72 -12.64
C ASN A 126 15.05 9.40 -12.73
N LYS A 127 15.47 8.19 -12.34
CA LYS A 127 16.89 7.82 -12.29
C LYS A 127 17.51 7.55 -13.66
N LYS A 128 16.72 7.41 -14.73
CA LYS A 128 17.24 7.31 -16.11
C LYS A 128 17.41 8.69 -16.78
N ASN A 129 16.90 9.75 -16.16
CA ASN A 129 16.92 11.12 -16.70
C ASN A 129 18.04 12.00 -16.10
N ILE A 130 19.03 11.38 -15.43
CA ILE A 130 20.28 12.00 -14.95
C ILE A 130 21.42 11.09 -15.38
#